data_AF-A0A9W6NZN0-F1
#
_entry.id   AF-A0A9W6NZN0-F1
#
_cell.length_a   1.000
_cell.length_b   1.000
_cell.length_c   1.000
_cell.angle_alpha   90.00
_cell.angle_beta   90.00
_cell.angle_gamma   90.00
#
_symmetry.space_group_name_H-M   'P 1'
#
loop_
_entity.id
_entity.type
_entity.pdbx_description
1 polymer ?
#
loop_
_entity_poly.entity_id
_entity_poly.type
_entity_poly.pdbx_seq_one_letter_code
_entity_poly.pdbx_strand_id
1 'polypeptide(L)'
;MRTHQEPGVLGALTDLNFERFATPSVVKFVYVVGIVLTALCYVAGVIGFFVRGFGLGVAALVAGGVVAVFALLLLRVTLEFVAAVVRLSEDVHRRG
;
A
#
# COMPACT_ATOMS: atom_id res chain seq x y z
N MET A 1 0.43 36.19 -9.58
CA MET A 1 1.09 35.06 -8.90
C MET A 1 0.27 33.81 -9.21
N ARG A 2 0.70 32.94 -10.14
CA ARG A 2 -0.02 31.70 -10.46
C ARG A 2 0.50 30.61 -9.52
N THR A 3 -0.25 30.27 -8.49
CA THR A 3 0.04 29.08 -7.69
C THR A 3 -0.35 27.86 -8.53
N HIS A 4 0.63 27.23 -9.17
CA HIS A 4 0.48 25.87 -9.68
C HIS A 4 0.25 24.96 -8.47
N GLN A 5 -1.02 24.81 -8.10
CA GLN A 5 -1.46 23.96 -7.01
C GLN A 5 -1.40 22.53 -7.55
N GLU A 6 -0.29 21.86 -7.31
CA GLU A 6 -0.14 20.44 -7.58
C GLU A 6 -1.34 19.71 -6.97
N PRO A 7 -2.14 18.97 -7.76
CA PRO A 7 -3.33 18.30 -7.24
C PRO A 7 -2.92 17.40 -6.08
N GLY A 8 -3.54 17.63 -4.92
CA GLY A 8 -3.30 16.84 -3.72
C GLY A 8 -3.65 15.36 -3.95
N VAL A 9 -3.25 14.49 -3.03
CA VAL A 9 -3.41 13.02 -3.12
C VAL A 9 -4.84 12.59 -3.50
N LEU A 10 -5.87 13.32 -3.04
CA LEU A 10 -7.27 13.08 -3.40
C LEU A 10 -7.61 13.42 -4.85
N GLY A 11 -6.98 14.44 -5.43
CA GLY A 11 -7.11 14.79 -6.85
C GLY A 11 -6.50 13.74 -7.76
N ALA A 12 -5.37 13.13 -7.37
CA ALA A 12 -4.75 12.03 -8.11
C ALA A 12 -5.54 10.71 -8.05
N LEU A 13 -6.31 10.47 -6.98
CA LEU A 13 -7.16 9.28 -6.84
C LEU A 13 -8.48 9.38 -7.62
N THR A 14 -8.94 10.60 -7.88
CA THR A 14 -10.18 10.86 -8.64
C THR A 14 -9.91 11.17 -10.11
N ASP A 15 -8.63 11.30 -10.49
CA ASP A 15 -8.20 11.38 -11.88
C ASP A 15 -8.21 9.99 -12.54
N LEU A 16 -9.41 9.51 -12.89
CA LEU A 16 -9.65 8.25 -13.61
C LEU A 16 -9.09 8.25 -15.04
N ASN A 17 -8.61 9.40 -15.51
CA ASN A 17 -8.06 9.59 -16.86
C ASN A 17 -6.54 9.36 -16.91
N PHE A 18 -5.86 9.24 -15.75
CA PHE A 18 -4.42 8.99 -15.64
C PHE A 18 -3.53 9.95 -16.46
N GLU A 19 -3.99 11.17 -16.77
CA GLU A 19 -3.27 12.11 -17.65
C GLU A 19 -2.01 12.71 -17.00
N ARG A 20 -1.85 12.56 -15.68
CA ARG A 20 -0.65 13.00 -14.95
C ARG A 20 -0.06 11.85 -14.14
N PHE A 21 1.15 11.41 -14.50
CA PHE A 21 1.90 10.38 -13.78
C PHE A 21 2.29 10.86 -12.37
N ALA A 22 1.39 10.65 -11.41
CA ALA A 22 1.60 10.89 -9.98
C ALA A 22 2.33 9.71 -9.29
N THR A 23 3.22 9.04 -10.02
CA THR A 23 3.79 7.73 -9.67
C THR A 23 4.36 7.64 -8.25
N PRO A 24 5.17 8.61 -7.74
CA PRO A 24 5.70 8.50 -6.39
C PRO A 24 4.64 8.72 -5.30
N SER A 25 3.65 9.58 -5.55
CA SER A 25 2.59 9.91 -4.59
C SER A 25 1.57 8.78 -4.44
N VAL A 26 1.22 8.11 -5.55
CA VAL A 26 0.28 6.98 -5.55
C VAL A 26 0.90 5.77 -4.84
N VAL A 27 2.16 5.45 -5.10
CA VAL A 27 2.86 4.34 -4.43
C VAL A 27 2.86 4.49 -2.91
N LYS A 28 3.17 5.70 -2.42
CA LYS A 28 3.15 6.00 -0.98
C LYS A 28 1.74 5.86 -0.39
N PHE A 29 0.73 6.33 -1.10
CA PHE A 29 -0.66 6.21 -0.65
C PHE A 29 -1.09 4.74 -0.55
N VAL A 30 -0.83 3.93 -1.58
CA VAL A 30 -1.15 2.50 -1.59
C VAL A 30 -0.45 1.76 -0.45
N TYR A 31 0.81 2.11 -0.15
CA TYR A 31 1.52 1.50 0.98
C TYR A 31 0.85 1.79 2.33
N VAL A 32 0.47 3.05 2.57
CA VAL A 32 -0.21 3.45 3.81
C VAL A 32 -1.56 2.76 3.94
N VAL A 33 -2.35 2.74 2.87
CA VAL A 33 -3.64 2.03 2.86
C VAL A 33 -3.44 0.54 3.13
N GLY A 34 -2.46 -0.08 2.49
CA GLY A 34 -2.12 -1.49 2.73
C GLY A 34 -1.76 -1.79 4.18
N ILE A 35 -0.93 -0.94 4.81
CA ILE A 35 -0.61 -1.08 6.25
C ILE A 35 -1.88 -1.03 7.10
N VAL A 36 -2.74 -0.03 6.87
CA VAL A 36 -3.97 0.14 7.65
C VAL A 36 -4.91 -1.06 7.48
N LEU A 37 -5.12 -1.51 6.25
CA LEU A 37 -5.99 -2.66 5.97
C LEU A 37 -5.43 -3.96 6.58
N THR A 38 -4.13 -4.22 6.42
CA THR A 38 -3.49 -5.40 7.03
C THR A 38 -3.61 -5.37 8.55
N ALA A 39 -3.40 -4.22 9.19
CA ALA A 39 -3.54 -4.08 10.64
C ALA A 39 -4.98 -4.33 11.11
N LEU A 40 -5.98 -3.76 10.42
CA LEU A 40 -7.39 -3.96 10.74
C LEU A 40 -7.80 -5.43 10.56
N CYS A 41 -7.44 -6.05 9.44
CA CYS A 41 -7.72 -7.47 9.18
C CYS A 41 -7.06 -8.38 10.23
N TYR A 42 -5.81 -8.08 10.62
CA TYR A 42 -5.10 -8.84 11.64
C TYR A 42 -5.81 -8.74 13.00
N VAL A 43 -6.12 -7.53 13.47
CA VAL A 43 -6.81 -7.33 14.75
C VAL A 43 -8.19 -7.98 14.76
N ALA A 44 -8.98 -7.78 13.69
CA ALA A 44 -10.30 -8.40 13.56
C ALA A 44 -10.21 -9.93 13.55
N GLY A 45 -9.21 -10.50 12.85
CA GLY A 45 -8.94 -11.93 12.83
C GLY A 45 -8.60 -12.46 14.22
N VAL A 46 -7.65 -11.85 14.91
CA VAL A 46 -7.24 -12.24 16.27
C VAL A 46 -8.43 -12.25 17.22
N ILE A 47 -9.23 -11.18 17.26
CA ILE A 47 -10.44 -11.10 18.09
C ILE A 47 -11.41 -12.22 17.72
N GLY A 48 -11.68 -12.41 16.42
CA GLY A 48 -12.59 -13.46 15.93
C GLY A 48 -12.16 -14.87 16.33
N PHE A 49 -10.86 -15.15 16.37
CA PHE A 49 -10.34 -16.44 16.82
C PHE A 49 -10.36 -16.61 18.35
N PHE A 50 -10.13 -15.54 19.12
CA PHE A 50 -10.28 -15.60 20.59
C PHE A 50 -11.72 -15.93 21.02
N VAL A 51 -12.73 -15.46 20.29
CA VAL A 51 -14.15 -15.80 20.54
C VAL A 51 -14.43 -17.30 20.34
N ARG A 52 -13.65 -17.98 19.48
CA ARG A 52 -13.80 -19.42 19.21
C ARG A 52 -13.01 -20.31 20.18
N GLY A 53 -12.04 -19.74 20.90
CA GLY A 53 -11.29 -20.44 21.92
C GLY A 53 -9.89 -19.86 22.15
N PHE A 54 -9.39 -19.99 23.38
CA PHE A 54 -8.12 -19.40 23.79
C PHE A 54 -6.93 -19.89 22.93
N GLY A 55 -6.82 -21.20 22.70
CA GLY A 55 -5.72 -21.76 21.90
C GLY A 55 -5.71 -21.27 20.44
N LEU A 56 -6.89 -21.13 19.84
CA LEU A 56 -7.03 -20.58 18.49
C LEU A 56 -6.69 -19.08 18.45
N GLY A 57 -7.10 -18.32 19.47
CA GLY A 57 -6.74 -16.91 19.62
C GLY A 57 -5.22 -16.69 19.71
N VAL A 58 -4.54 -17.49 20.53
CA VAL A 58 -3.06 -17.44 20.66
C VAL A 58 -2.38 -17.84 19.34
N ALA A 59 -2.87 -18.89 18.68
CA ALA A 59 -2.36 -19.29 17.36
C ALA A 59 -2.54 -18.18 16.31
N ALA A 60 -3.70 -17.53 16.27
CA ALA A 60 -3.97 -16.41 15.37
C ALA A 60 -3.11 -15.18 15.69
N LEU A 61 -2.84 -14.91 16.97
CA LEU A 61 -1.95 -13.81 17.38
C LEU A 61 -0.52 -14.05 16.85
N VAL A 62 0.05 -15.23 17.10
CA VAL A 62 1.44 -15.51 16.69
C VAL A 62 1.54 -15.71 15.17
N ALA A 63 0.77 -16.65 14.61
CA ALA A 63 0.83 -16.98 13.19
C ALA A 63 0.29 -15.84 12.32
N GLY A 64 -0.81 -15.20 12.72
CA GLY A 64 -1.36 -14.05 12.02
C GLY A 64 -0.40 -12.86 12.04
N GLY A 65 0.35 -12.65 13.13
CA GLY A 65 1.37 -11.60 13.20
C GLY A 65 2.50 -11.83 12.19
N VAL A 66 3.00 -13.06 12.10
CA VAL A 66 4.00 -13.45 11.08
C VAL A 66 3.46 -13.24 9.66
N VAL A 67 2.23 -13.68 9.39
CA VAL A 67 1.58 -13.49 8.08
C VAL A 67 1.38 -12.01 7.76
N ALA A 68 0.95 -11.19 8.72
CA ALA A 68 0.75 -9.76 8.53
C ALA A 68 2.07 -9.05 8.19
N VAL A 69 3.15 -9.32 8.92
CA VAL A 69 4.47 -8.76 8.62
C VAL A 69 4.94 -9.21 7.23
N PHE A 70 4.81 -10.49 6.91
CA PHE A 70 5.20 -11.01 5.60
C PHE A 70 4.39 -10.38 4.47
N ALA A 71 3.08 -10.18 4.65
CA ALA A 71 2.22 -9.48 3.70
C ALA A 71 2.66 -8.03 3.46
N LEU A 72 3.06 -7.30 4.51
CA LEU A 72 3.58 -5.94 4.39
C LEU A 72 4.96 -5.88 3.71
N LEU A 73 5.81 -6.87 3.95
CA LEU A 73 7.09 -7.00 3.24
C LEU A 73 6.86 -7.25 1.75
N LEU A 74 5.96 -8.16 1.39
CA LEU A 74 5.59 -8.41 -0.01
C LEU A 74 5.02 -7.15 -0.66
N LEU A 75 4.10 -6.45 0.01
CA LEU A 75 3.55 -5.19 -0.48
C LEU A 75 4.66 -4.17 -0.75
N ARG A 76 5.63 -4.05 0.15
CA ARG A 76 6.79 -3.16 -0.04
C ARG A 76 7.59 -3.52 -1.29
N VAL A 77 7.95 -4.79 -1.45
CA VAL A 77 8.72 -5.27 -2.60
C VAL A 77 7.96 -5.03 -3.91
N THR A 78 6.67 -5.32 -3.95
CA THR A 78 5.82 -5.06 -5.13
C THR A 78 5.77 -3.57 -5.47
N LEU A 79 5.62 -2.69 -4.48
CA LEU A 79 5.59 -1.26 -4.69
C LEU A 79 6.95 -0.70 -5.14
N GLU A 80 8.06 -1.22 -4.60
CA GLU A 80 9.41 -0.90 -5.07
C GLU A 80 9.60 -1.32 -6.53
N PHE A 81 9.13 -2.51 -6.91
CA PHE A 81 9.15 -2.99 -8.29
C PHE A 81 8.33 -2.10 -9.23
N VAL A 82 7.07 -1.79 -8.87
CA VAL A 82 6.20 -0.91 -9.67
C VAL A 82 6.82 0.48 -9.83
N ALA A 83 7.35 1.06 -8.75
CA ALA A 83 8.02 2.35 -8.80
C ALA A 83 9.28 2.33 -9.68
N ALA A 84 10.06 1.25 -9.66
CA ALA A 84 11.24 1.08 -10.50
C ALA A 84 10.88 0.98 -12.00
N VAL A 85 9.83 0.22 -12.33
CA VAL A 85 9.35 0.08 -13.72
C VAL A 85 8.92 1.42 -14.30
N VAL A 86 8.19 2.23 -13.53
CA VAL A 86 7.74 3.53 -14.03
C VAL A 86 8.91 4.51 -14.19
N ARG A 87 9.87 4.53 -13.25
CA ARG A 87 11.08 5.35 -13.39
C ARG A 87 11.90 4.98 -14.62
N LEU A 88 11.95 3.70 -15.00
CA LEU A 88 12.61 3.25 -16.22
C LEU A 88 11.93 3.80 -17.47
N SER A 89 10.59 3.84 -17.50
CA SER A 89 9.82 4.43 -18.60
C SER A 89 10.08 5.93 -18.75
N GLU A 90 10.25 6.65 -17.64
CA GLU A 90 10.56 8.09 -17.65
C GLU A 90 11.98 8.39 -18.17
N ASP A 91 12.98 7.55 -17.85
CA ASP A 91 14.38 7.76 -18.32
C ASP A 91 14.49 7.54 -19.85
N VAL A 92 13.74 6.59 -20.41
CA VAL A 92 13.74 6.33 -21.86
C VAL A 92 13.15 7.49 -22.67
N HIS A 93 12.10 8.14 -22.16
CA HIS A 93 11.43 9.23 -22.86
C HIS A 93 12.23 10.55 -22.87
N ARG A 94 13.22 10.70 -21.98
CA ARG A 94 14.02 11.93 -21.86
C ARG A 94 15.30 11.95 -22.71
N ARG A 95 15.66 10.83 -23.33
CA ARG A 95 16.92 10.68 -24.10
C ARG A 95 16.70 10.56 -25.62
N GLY A 96 15.47 10.67 -26.10
CA GLY A 96 15.11 10.67 -27.53
C GLY A 96 14.85 12.08 -28.06
#